data_AF-A0A6M0RZ81-F1
#
_entry.id   AF-A0A6M0RZ81-F1
#
_cell.length_a   1.000
_cell.length_b   1.000
_cell.length_c   1.000
_cell.angle_alpha   90.00
_cell.angle_beta   90.00
_cell.angle_gamma   90.00
#
_symmetry.space_group_name_H-M   'P 1'
#
loop_
_entity.id
_entity.type
_entity.pdbx_description
1 polymer ?
#
loop_
_entity_poly.entity_id
_entity_poly.type
_entity_poly.pdbx_seq_one_letter_code
_entity_poly.pdbx_strand_id
1 'polypeptide(L)' 'MADKAAKKRDRITLDISGMRERIEVARSDPSWNRLSLNKKIQVLLEERLNQLEAEQSEAD' A
#
# COMPACT_ATOMS: atom_id res chain seq x y z
N MET A 1 -13.28 9.01 -28.37
CA MET A 1 -11.89 8.85 -27.88
C MET A 1 -11.64 9.74 -26.64
N ALA A 2 -12.40 9.57 -25.55
CA ALA A 2 -12.32 10.47 -24.37
C ALA A 2 -11.74 9.82 -23.10
N ASP A 3 -11.39 8.53 -23.15
CA ASP A 3 -11.09 7.74 -21.94
C ASP A 3 -9.63 7.84 -21.45
N LYS A 4 -8.71 8.35 -22.28
CA LYS A 4 -7.26 8.29 -21.99
C LYS A 4 -6.75 9.36 -21.01
N ALA A 5 -7.54 10.38 -20.68
CA ALA A 5 -7.07 11.53 -19.90
C ALA A 5 -7.39 11.45 -18.38
N ALA A 6 -8.38 10.65 -17.97
CA ALA A 6 -8.83 10.61 -16.57
C ALA A 6 -7.89 9.80 -15.65
N LYS A 7 -7.14 8.83 -16.18
CA LYS A 7 -6.39 7.84 -15.39
C LYS A 7 -5.09 8.36 -14.74
N LYS A 8 -4.73 9.62 -14.95
CA LYS A 8 -3.52 10.24 -14.35
C LYS A 8 -3.79 10.95 -13.02
N ARG A 9 -5.06 11.14 -12.62
CA ARG A 9 -5.41 12.00 -11.48
C ARG A 9 -5.23 11.38 -10.09
N ASP A 10 -5.06 10.06 -9.99
CA ASP A 10 -4.99 9.38 -8.68
C ASP A 10 -3.56 9.13 -8.18
N ARG A 11 -2.56 9.75 -8.82
CA ARG A 11 -1.15 9.59 -8.40
C ARG A 11 -0.77 10.69 -7.42
N ILE A 12 -0.48 10.29 -6.20
CA ILE A 12 0.11 11.16 -5.17
C ILE A 12 1.57 10.81 -4.96
N THR A 13 2.38 11.81 -4.62
CA THR A 13 3.78 11.63 -4.19
C THR A 13 3.84 11.85 -2.70
N LEU A 14 4.47 10.92 -1.98
CA LEU A 14 4.59 10.94 -0.53
C LEU A 14 6.07 10.81 -0.15
N ASP A 15 6.52 11.62 0.81
CA ASP A 15 7.81 11.38 1.45
C ASP A 15 7.66 10.22 2.44
N ILE A 16 8.49 9.20 2.24
CA ILE A 16 8.50 7.97 3.03
C ILE A 16 9.87 7.71 3.67
N SER A 17 10.79 8.69 3.64
CA SER A 17 12.16 8.57 4.13
C SER A 17 12.22 7.97 5.54
N GLY A 18 11.41 8.47 6.48
CA GLY A 18 11.32 7.96 7.86
C GLY A 18 10.62 6.61 8.02
N MET A 19 9.98 6.08 6.98
CA MET A 19 9.28 4.79 7.01
C MET A 19 9.96 3.71 6.18
N ARG A 20 10.92 4.09 5.32
CA ARG A 20 11.58 3.17 4.36
C ARG A 20 12.09 1.91 5.05
N GLU A 21 12.94 2.05 6.06
CA GLU A 21 13.55 0.91 6.74
C GLU A 21 12.48 0.00 7.37
N ARG A 22 11.48 0.61 8.04
CA ARG A 22 10.36 -0.11 8.65
C ARG A 22 9.55 -0.91 7.63
N ILE A 23 9.32 -0.36 6.43
CA ILE A 23 8.61 -1.04 5.35
C ILE A 23 9.45 -2.19 4.79
N GLU A 24 10.76 -1.98 4.61
CA GLU A 24 11.67 -2.99 4.07
C GLU A 24 11.72 -4.24 4.97
N VAL A 25 11.74 -4.05 6.30
CA VAL A 25 11.83 -5.13 7.30
C VAL A 25 10.48 -5.57 7.89
N ALA A 26 9.36 -5.05 7.37
CA ALA A 26 8.02 -5.34 7.88
C ALA A 26 7.66 -6.84 7.84
N ARG A 27 8.29 -7.60 6.94
CA ARG A 27 8.13 -9.06 6.83
C ARG A 27 9.47 -9.72 6.57
N SER A 28 9.59 -10.96 7.03
CA SER A 28 10.79 -11.78 6.90
C SER A 28 10.71 -12.81 5.77
N ASP A 29 9.60 -12.88 5.02
CA ASP A 29 9.43 -13.89 4.00
C ASP A 29 10.24 -13.59 2.71
N PRO A 30 10.70 -14.62 1.98
CA PRO A 30 11.50 -14.42 0.77
C PRO A 30 10.78 -13.66 -0.34
N SER A 31 9.44 -13.73 -0.39
CA SER A 31 8.64 -13.03 -1.39
C SER A 31 8.66 -11.54 -1.14
N TRP A 32 8.60 -11.10 0.12
CA TRP A 32 8.71 -9.71 0.52
C TRP A 32 10.00 -9.06 0.03
N ASN A 33 11.14 -9.72 0.23
CA ASN A 33 12.46 -9.20 -0.15
C ASN A 33 12.62 -9.00 -1.67
N ARG A 34 11.77 -9.62 -2.49
CA ARG A 34 11.77 -9.48 -3.95
C ARG A 34 10.87 -8.35 -4.44
N LEU A 35 9.98 -7.84 -3.59
CA LEU A 35 9.06 -6.76 -3.96
C LEU A 35 9.77 -5.41 -4.00
N SER A 36 9.35 -4.56 -4.93
CA SER A 36 9.74 -3.15 -4.91
C SER A 36 9.12 -2.43 -3.71
N LEU A 37 9.76 -1.37 -3.24
CA LEU A 37 9.24 -0.55 -2.13
C LEU A 37 7.81 -0.08 -2.36
N ASN A 38 7.47 0.31 -3.59
CA ASN A 38 6.10 0.71 -3.94
C ASN A 38 5.11 -0.45 -3.75
N LYS A 39 5.47 -1.68 -4.20
CA LYS A 39 4.58 -2.83 -4.03
C LYS A 39 4.46 -3.24 -2.56
N LYS A 40 5.54 -3.14 -1.78
CA LYS A 40 5.50 -3.32 -0.31
C LYS A 40 4.51 -2.36 0.34
N ILE A 41 4.56 -1.07 -0.01
CA ILE A 41 3.64 -0.05 0.49
C ILE A 41 2.19 -0.40 0.14
N GLN A 42 1.92 -0.77 -1.12
CA GLN A 42 0.57 -1.15 -1.54
C GLN A 42 0.02 -2.33 -0.73
N VAL A 43 0.83 -3.37 -0.51
CA VAL A 43 0.42 -4.55 0.26
C VAL A 43 0.10 -4.17 1.71
N LEU A 44 0.95 -3.36 2.37
CA LEU A 44 0.69 -2.92 3.75
C LEU A 44 -0.57 -2.06 3.85
N LEU A 45 -0.83 -1.21 2.85
CA LEU A 45 -2.04 -0.39 2.80
C LEU A 45 -3.29 -1.26 2.61
N GLU A 46 -3.29 -2.17 1.64
CA GLU A 46 -4.38 -3.11 1.40
C GLU A 46 -4.70 -3.92 2.66
N GLU A 47 -3.68 -4.41 3.36
CA GLU A 47 -3.86 -5.17 4.60
C GLU A 47 -4.47 -4.34 5.72
N ARG A 48 -4.01 -3.09 5.90
CA ARG A 48 -4.59 -2.23 6.94
C ARG A 48 -6.01 -1.81 6.60
N LEU A 49 -6.32 -1.56 5.33
CA LEU A 49 -7.68 -1.27 4.87
C LEU A 49 -8.61 -2.45 5.16
N ASN A 50 -8.20 -3.67 4.80
CA ASN A 50 -8.98 -4.88 5.10
C ASN A 50 -9.22 -5.08 6.61
N GLN A 51 -8.23 -4.77 7.45
CA GLN A 51 -8.40 -4.81 8.91
C GLN A 51 -9.44 -3.79 9.39
N LEU A 52 -9.36 -2.55 8.90
CA LEU A 52 -10.32 -1.50 9.26
C LEU A 52 -11.74 -1.82 8.80
N GLU A 53 -11.89 -2.38 7.60
CA GLU A 53 -13.18 -2.83 7.07
C GLU A 53 -13.77 -3.99 7.88
N ALA A 54 -12.93 -4.93 8.33
CA ALA A 54 -13.34 -6.00 9.23
C ALA A 54 -13.74 -5.47 10.62
N GLU A 55 -12.93 -4.59 11.21
CA GLU A 55 -13.21 -3.93 12.50
C GLU A 55 -14.55 -3.18 12.44
N GLN A 56 -14.86 -2.53 11.32
CA GLN A 56 -16.12 -1.80 11.14
C GLN A 56 -17.32 -2.74 10.95
N SER A 57 -17.15 -3.85 10.23
CA SER A 57 -18.22 -4.82 9.99
C SER A 57 -18.61 -5.62 11.25
N GLU A 58 -17.72 -5.72 12.24
CA GLU A 58 -18.00 -6.37 13.54
C GLU A 58 -18.66 -5.42 14.55
N ALA A 59 -18.66 -4.12 14.28
CA ALA A 59 -19.23 -3.09 15.16
C ALA A 59 -20.69 -2.72 14.86
N ASP A 60 -21.23 -3.19 13.73
CA ASP A 60 -22.63 -3.05 13.28
C ASP A 60 -23.44 -4.34 13.53
#